data_AF-A0A4S1CKD1-F1
#
_entry.id   AF-A0A4S1CKD1-F1
#
_cell.length_a   1.000
_cell.length_b   1.000
_cell.length_c   1.000
_cell.angle_alpha   90.00
_cell.angle_beta   90.00
_cell.angle_gamma   90.00
#
_symmetry.space_group_name_H-M   'P 1'
#
loop_
_entity.id
_entity.type
_entity.pdbx_description
1 polymer ?
#
loop_
_entity_poly.entity_id
_entity_poly.type
_entity_poly.pdbx_seq_one_letter_code
_entity_poly.pdbx_strand_id
1 'polypeptide(L)'
;MKRMSAAVAVLLLATLPAFAADKPAPAYADMPQMKDAVPGSPGYIMKGSMRREMTRTPEHLLMMAYHRNVANFAQMLYATADAGAPVAPQLARVAVAEMRRSVEEMEKYRAGMQFPPQRQKMMEQHLIEVKMHLRALEDLVRADRIDAAQVKSHLEPLMAGYRQAGCGLMPGRSPQGMGPRGGAPGMHGMMMERMLDRAKEQDEDLEELLQELDQAPADKKLDLVVETVRRMAQQRAEMTEEMERNHEEMMRMLPSAPPSMQGSDDEEDSGGEEDED
;
A
#
# COMPACT_ATOMS: atom_id res chain seq x y z
N MET A 1 -5.28 -1.87 41.86
CA MET A 1 -5.17 -2.55 40.56
C MET A 1 -5.82 -1.70 39.46
N LYS A 2 -5.15 -0.64 39.01
CA LYS A 2 -5.56 0.20 37.87
C LYS A 2 -4.28 0.43 37.06
N ARG A 3 -4.35 0.31 35.72
CA ARG A 3 -3.27 0.45 34.70
C ARG A 3 -2.78 -0.83 33.98
N MET A 4 -3.64 -1.81 33.68
CA MET A 4 -3.33 -2.83 32.64
C MET A 4 -4.16 -2.71 31.36
N SER A 5 -5.14 -1.80 31.28
CA SER A 5 -6.05 -1.73 30.13
C SER A 5 -5.49 -1.05 28.87
N ALA A 6 -4.35 -0.36 28.91
CA ALA A 6 -3.87 0.41 27.75
C ALA A 6 -2.92 -0.36 26.81
N ALA A 7 -2.27 -1.44 27.28
CA ALA A 7 -1.22 -2.12 26.52
C ALA A 7 -1.75 -3.13 25.49
N VAL A 8 -2.98 -3.63 25.67
CA VAL A 8 -3.55 -4.69 24.81
C VAL A 8 -4.19 -4.13 23.55
N ALA A 9 -4.76 -2.92 23.60
CA ALA A 9 -5.33 -2.26 22.42
C ALA A 9 -4.27 -1.90 21.35
N VAL A 10 -3.02 -1.65 21.76
CA VAL A 10 -1.92 -1.26 20.86
C VAL A 10 -1.39 -2.45 20.04
N LEU A 11 -1.56 -3.68 20.51
CA LEU A 11 -1.05 -4.88 19.82
C LEU A 11 -2.00 -5.42 18.74
N LEU A 12 -3.30 -5.13 18.83
CA LEU A 12 -4.30 -5.55 17.84
C LEU A 12 -4.25 -4.72 16.54
N LEU A 13 -3.98 -3.42 16.64
CA LEU A 13 -3.87 -2.51 15.49
C LEU A 13 -2.60 -2.72 14.64
N ALA A 14 -1.59 -3.40 15.18
CA ALA A 14 -0.25 -3.45 14.59
C ALA A 14 -0.08 -4.46 13.45
N THR A 15 -0.99 -5.43 13.28
CA THR A 15 -0.77 -6.52 12.33
C THR A 15 -1.62 -6.45 11.06
N LEU A 16 -2.61 -5.56 10.98
CA LEU A 16 -3.50 -5.43 9.82
C LEU A 16 -2.93 -4.45 8.79
N PRO A 17 -2.90 -4.81 7.50
CA PRO A 17 -2.91 -3.77 6.48
C PRO A 17 -4.24 -3.03 6.59
N ALA A 18 -4.21 -1.86 7.23
CA ALA A 18 -5.40 -1.06 7.46
C ALA A 18 -5.95 -0.56 6.12
N PHE A 19 -7.08 -1.13 5.70
CA PHE A 19 -7.93 -0.66 4.62
C PHE A 19 -8.95 0.35 5.15
N ALA A 20 -8.56 1.26 6.05
CA ALA A 20 -9.48 2.22 6.63
C ALA A 20 -10.20 3.04 5.53
N ALA A 21 -11.52 2.87 5.47
CA ALA A 21 -12.42 3.58 4.59
C ALA A 21 -12.71 4.99 5.16
N ASP A 22 -12.11 6.02 4.54
CA ASP A 22 -12.30 7.41 4.95
C ASP A 22 -13.63 7.97 4.39
N LYS A 23 -14.37 8.74 5.21
CA LYS A 23 -15.64 9.40 4.83
C LYS A 23 -15.41 10.52 3.80
N PRO A 24 -16.32 10.78 2.85
CA PRO A 24 -16.13 11.82 1.83
C PRO A 24 -16.26 13.23 2.42
N ALA A 25 -15.21 14.04 2.25
CA ALA A 25 -15.22 15.50 2.50
C ALA A 25 -15.77 16.27 1.26
N PRO A 26 -16.32 17.49 1.45
CA PRO A 26 -17.04 18.22 0.41
C PRO A 26 -16.16 18.73 -0.73
N ALA A 27 -16.75 18.77 -1.92
CA ALA A 27 -16.12 19.06 -3.20
C ALA A 27 -15.48 20.47 -3.28
N TYR A 28 -14.22 20.52 -3.73
CA TYR A 28 -13.58 21.76 -4.18
C TYR A 28 -13.66 21.84 -5.71
N ALA A 29 -14.41 22.83 -6.19
CA ALA A 29 -14.45 23.29 -7.57
C ALA A 29 -13.44 24.43 -7.74
N ASP A 30 -12.27 24.14 -8.29
CA ASP A 30 -11.59 24.95 -9.32
C ASP A 30 -10.16 24.43 -9.52
N MET A 31 -9.89 23.88 -10.70
CA MET A 31 -8.53 23.83 -11.22
C MET A 31 -8.52 24.04 -12.74
N PRO A 32 -7.54 24.79 -13.27
CA PRO A 32 -7.46 25.17 -14.68
C PRO A 32 -7.15 23.96 -15.55
N GLN A 33 -8.01 23.71 -16.54
CA GLN A 33 -7.81 22.70 -17.58
C GLN A 33 -6.60 23.05 -18.45
N MET A 34 -5.57 22.21 -18.45
CA MET A 34 -4.57 22.18 -19.52
C MET A 34 -5.26 21.71 -20.81
N LYS A 35 -5.42 22.62 -21.78
CA LYS A 35 -6.16 22.40 -23.03
C LYS A 35 -5.33 21.97 -24.24
N ASP A 36 -4.01 21.80 -24.12
CA ASP A 36 -3.14 21.65 -25.30
C ASP A 36 -2.46 20.28 -25.40
N ALA A 37 -3.24 19.20 -25.46
CA ALA A 37 -2.73 17.89 -25.88
C ALA A 37 -3.53 17.38 -27.08
N VAL A 38 -2.92 17.47 -28.26
CA VAL A 38 -3.50 17.04 -29.55
C VAL A 38 -3.66 15.51 -29.56
N PRO A 39 -4.88 14.97 -29.69
CA PRO A 39 -5.12 13.53 -29.82
C PRO A 39 -4.90 13.11 -31.28
N GLY A 40 -3.88 12.30 -31.58
CA GLY A 40 -3.70 11.76 -32.94
C GLY A 40 -2.38 11.10 -33.28
N SER A 41 -1.33 11.21 -32.45
CA SER A 41 -0.04 10.57 -32.77
C SER A 41 -0.11 9.04 -32.55
N PRO A 42 0.22 8.20 -33.56
CA PRO A 42 0.17 6.73 -33.49
C PRO A 42 1.00 6.12 -32.34
N GLY A 43 1.94 6.87 -31.76
CA GLY A 43 2.74 6.44 -30.60
C GLY A 43 2.05 6.57 -29.22
N TYR A 44 0.82 7.10 -29.13
CA TYR A 44 0.13 7.31 -27.84
C TYR A 44 -0.72 6.13 -27.37
N ILE A 45 -1.07 5.18 -28.25
CA ILE A 45 -1.99 4.08 -27.89
C ILE A 45 -1.26 2.93 -27.17
N MET A 46 0.03 2.69 -27.46
CA MET A 46 0.77 1.58 -26.83
C MET A 46 1.30 1.85 -25.41
N LYS A 47 1.51 3.11 -25.01
CA LYS A 47 2.04 3.42 -23.65
C LYS A 47 1.01 3.25 -22.53
N GLY A 48 -0.28 3.27 -22.85
CA GLY A 48 -1.36 3.16 -21.87
C GLY A 48 -1.67 1.73 -21.40
N SER A 49 -1.48 0.73 -22.27
CA SER A 49 -1.80 -0.68 -21.98
C SER A 49 -0.79 -1.32 -21.05
N MET A 50 0.52 -1.19 -21.32
CA MET A 50 1.57 -1.79 -20.46
C MET A 50 1.58 -1.22 -19.03
N ARG A 51 1.25 0.07 -18.87
CA ARG A 51 1.23 0.71 -17.53
C ARG A 51 0.10 0.17 -16.65
N ARG A 52 -0.99 -0.32 -17.27
CA ARG A 52 -2.16 -0.88 -16.58
C ARG A 52 -1.94 -2.34 -16.19
N GLU A 53 -1.11 -3.07 -16.93
CA GLU A 53 -0.70 -4.44 -16.63
C GLU A 53 0.27 -4.52 -15.45
N MET A 54 1.28 -3.64 -15.40
CA MET A 54 2.26 -3.66 -14.29
C MET A 54 1.68 -3.26 -12.93
N THR A 55 0.56 -2.53 -12.89
CA THR A 55 -0.10 -2.14 -11.63
C THR A 55 -0.99 -3.24 -11.03
N ARG A 56 -1.04 -4.43 -11.65
CA ARG A 56 -2.02 -5.48 -11.32
C ARG A 56 -1.42 -6.83 -10.95
N THR A 57 -0.10 -6.96 -10.91
CA THR A 57 0.49 -8.20 -10.41
C THR A 57 0.25 -8.31 -8.90
N PRO A 58 -0.03 -9.52 -8.36
CA PRO A 58 -0.20 -9.71 -6.92
C PRO A 58 0.97 -9.16 -6.10
N GLU A 59 2.20 -9.29 -6.60
CA GLU A 59 3.41 -8.78 -5.96
C GLU A 59 3.38 -7.25 -5.86
N HIS A 60 2.89 -6.56 -6.90
CA HIS A 60 2.78 -5.10 -6.88
C HIS A 60 1.75 -4.65 -5.84
N LEU A 61 0.61 -5.34 -5.75
CA LEU A 61 -0.42 -5.05 -4.75
C LEU A 61 0.10 -5.27 -3.33
N LEU A 62 0.82 -6.36 -3.09
CA LEU A 62 1.46 -6.64 -1.80
C LEU A 62 2.50 -5.58 -1.44
N MET A 63 3.38 -5.22 -2.38
CA MET A 63 4.37 -4.16 -2.19
C MET A 63 3.69 -2.83 -1.82
N MET A 64 2.60 -2.47 -2.49
CA MET A 64 1.81 -1.28 -2.20
C MET A 64 1.12 -1.34 -0.83
N ALA A 65 0.64 -2.51 -0.42
CA ALA A 65 0.05 -2.71 0.91
C ALA A 65 1.10 -2.50 2.01
N TYR A 66 2.30 -3.08 1.88
CA TYR A 66 3.40 -2.83 2.82
C TYR A 66 3.82 -1.37 2.85
N HIS A 67 3.85 -0.72 1.69
CA HIS A 67 4.14 0.72 1.60
C HIS A 67 3.09 1.56 2.34
N ARG A 68 1.80 1.20 2.23
CA ARG A 68 0.72 1.84 3.00
C ARG A 68 0.85 1.59 4.50
N ASN A 69 1.26 0.39 4.92
CA ASN A 69 1.48 0.08 6.34
C ASN A 69 2.52 1.01 6.95
N VAL A 70 3.67 1.20 6.29
CA VAL A 70 4.69 2.12 6.79
C VAL A 70 4.12 3.54 6.95
N ALA A 71 3.39 4.03 5.95
CA ALA A 71 2.77 5.35 6.01
C ALA A 71 1.77 5.48 7.17
N ASN A 72 0.93 4.46 7.40
CA ASN A 72 -0.08 4.46 8.46
C ASN A 72 0.57 4.47 9.86
N PHE A 73 1.57 3.62 10.10
CA PHE A 73 2.30 3.60 11.37
C PHE A 73 3.06 4.91 11.59
N ALA A 74 3.68 5.46 10.54
CA ALA A 74 4.36 6.75 10.61
C ALA A 74 3.38 7.88 10.97
N GLN A 75 2.21 7.93 10.32
CA GLN A 75 1.19 8.95 10.57
C GLN A 75 0.62 8.85 11.99
N MET A 76 0.32 7.64 12.47
CA MET A 76 -0.14 7.42 13.84
C MET A 76 0.91 7.88 14.87
N LEU A 77 2.17 7.52 14.66
CA LEU A 77 3.24 7.89 15.57
C LEU A 77 3.49 9.40 15.55
N TYR A 78 3.39 10.03 14.38
CA TYR A 78 3.47 11.48 14.23
C TYR A 78 2.35 12.19 14.98
N ALA A 79 1.09 11.77 14.78
CA ALA A 79 -0.06 12.34 15.48
C ALA A 79 0.06 12.23 17.00
N THR A 80 0.58 11.10 17.49
CA THR A 80 0.85 10.89 18.93
C THR A 80 1.91 11.86 19.44
N ALA A 81 3.00 12.06 18.69
CA ALA A 81 4.06 12.99 19.04
C ALA A 81 3.58 14.46 18.96
N ASP A 82 2.64 14.77 18.06
CA ASP A 82 2.12 16.13 17.88
C ASP A 82 1.15 16.55 18.99
N ALA A 83 0.48 15.60 19.64
CA ALA A 83 -0.39 15.84 20.80
C ALA A 83 0.36 16.40 22.03
N GLY A 84 1.68 16.57 21.98
CA GLY A 84 2.48 17.32 22.97
C GLY A 84 2.89 16.52 24.21
N ALA A 85 2.53 15.25 24.30
CA ALA A 85 2.99 14.34 25.35
C ALA A 85 4.23 13.55 24.90
N PRO A 86 5.10 13.10 25.83
CA PRO A 86 6.11 12.09 25.53
C PRO A 86 5.43 10.85 24.94
N VAL A 87 5.99 10.33 23.85
CA VAL A 87 5.41 9.16 23.18
C VAL A 87 5.56 7.94 24.09
N ALA A 88 4.49 7.16 24.26
CA ALA A 88 4.53 5.95 25.07
C ALA A 88 5.55 4.95 24.47
N PRO A 89 6.56 4.48 25.24
CA PRO A 89 7.63 3.65 24.71
C PRO A 89 7.16 2.36 24.03
N GLN A 90 6.15 1.69 24.59
CA GLN A 90 5.60 0.46 24.02
C GLN A 90 4.95 0.69 22.66
N LEU A 91 4.14 1.75 22.52
CA LEU A 91 3.51 2.13 21.25
C LEU A 91 4.56 2.43 20.18
N ALA A 92 5.57 3.24 20.52
CA ALA A 92 6.61 3.60 19.58
C ALA A 92 7.44 2.39 19.12
N ARG A 93 7.80 1.49 20.03
CA ARG A 93 8.54 0.25 19.71
C ARG A 93 7.75 -0.64 18.75
N VAL A 94 6.46 -0.84 19.01
CA VAL A 94 5.59 -1.66 18.15
C VAL A 94 5.44 -1.02 16.77
N ALA A 95 5.13 0.28 16.70
CA ALA A 95 4.98 0.98 15.42
C ALA A 95 6.26 0.93 14.59
N VAL A 96 7.43 1.19 15.20
CA VAL A 96 8.73 1.14 14.50
C VAL A 96 9.08 -0.28 14.04
N ALA A 97 8.81 -1.29 14.85
CA ALA A 97 9.02 -2.69 14.47
C ALA A 97 8.17 -3.09 13.24
N GLU A 98 6.90 -2.69 13.19
CA GLU A 98 6.02 -2.99 12.05
C GLU A 98 6.37 -2.19 10.80
N MET A 99 6.81 -0.93 10.95
CA MET A 99 7.36 -0.16 9.82
C MET A 99 8.57 -0.87 9.22
N ARG A 100 9.51 -1.32 10.05
CA ARG A 100 10.69 -2.06 9.60
C ARG A 100 10.31 -3.36 8.91
N ARG A 101 9.45 -4.16 9.53
CA ARG A 101 8.97 -5.41 8.94
C ARG A 101 8.35 -5.18 7.57
N SER A 102 7.53 -4.13 7.42
CA SER A 102 6.90 -3.78 6.15
C SER A 102 7.92 -3.39 5.08
N VAL A 103 9.00 -2.67 5.44
CA VAL A 103 10.10 -2.36 4.52
C VAL A 103 10.87 -3.62 4.10
N GLU A 104 11.15 -4.54 5.04
CA GLU A 104 11.81 -5.81 4.74
C GLU A 104 10.98 -6.69 3.80
N GLU A 105 9.65 -6.76 3.99
CA GLU A 105 8.75 -7.45 3.06
C GLU A 105 8.72 -6.78 1.69
N MET A 106 8.65 -5.44 1.63
CA MET A 106 8.66 -4.68 0.38
C MET A 106 9.89 -4.99 -0.49
N GLU A 107 11.07 -5.15 0.14
CA GLU A 107 12.30 -5.51 -0.56
C GLU A 107 12.27 -6.90 -1.19
N LYS A 108 11.64 -7.88 -0.53
CA LYS A 108 11.48 -9.25 -1.07
C LYS A 108 10.72 -9.24 -2.39
N TYR A 109 9.59 -8.52 -2.45
CA TYR A 109 8.79 -8.42 -3.67
C TYR A 109 9.46 -7.57 -4.75
N ARG A 110 10.22 -6.54 -4.36
CA ARG A 110 10.98 -5.71 -5.30
C ARG A 110 12.00 -6.53 -6.10
N ALA A 111 12.67 -7.50 -5.47
CA ALA A 111 13.69 -8.32 -6.14
C ALA A 111 13.11 -9.13 -7.33
N GLY A 112 11.82 -9.47 -7.29
CA GLY A 112 11.13 -10.16 -8.38
C GLY A 112 10.59 -9.24 -9.47
N MET A 113 10.63 -7.91 -9.29
CA MET A 113 10.08 -6.95 -10.25
C MET A 113 11.15 -6.37 -11.17
N GLN A 114 10.91 -6.43 -12.48
CA GLN A 114 11.73 -5.74 -13.47
C GLN A 114 11.23 -4.30 -13.65
N PHE A 115 12.08 -3.34 -13.28
CA PHE A 115 11.84 -1.93 -13.56
C PHE A 115 12.97 -1.38 -14.44
N PRO A 116 12.72 -0.31 -15.23
CA PRO A 116 13.79 0.37 -15.94
C PRO A 116 14.92 0.80 -14.98
N PRO A 117 16.21 0.76 -15.38
CA PRO A 117 17.35 1.01 -14.50
C PRO A 117 17.27 2.34 -13.73
N GLN A 118 16.77 3.39 -14.37
CA GLN A 118 16.58 4.70 -13.74
C GLN A 118 15.58 4.64 -12.58
N ARG A 119 14.48 3.89 -12.73
CA ARG A 119 13.45 3.70 -11.70
C ARG A 119 13.96 2.82 -10.57
N GLN A 120 14.72 1.78 -10.89
CA GLN A 120 15.37 0.93 -9.88
C GLN A 120 16.28 1.75 -8.97
N LYS A 121 17.12 2.63 -9.54
CA LYS A 121 18.01 3.50 -8.79
C LYS A 121 17.26 4.47 -7.87
N MET A 122 16.17 5.08 -8.34
CA MET A 122 15.33 5.95 -7.51
C MET A 122 14.68 5.21 -6.34
N MET A 123 14.14 4.00 -6.58
CA MET A 123 13.57 3.19 -5.51
C MET A 123 14.62 2.73 -4.50
N GLU A 124 15.82 2.40 -4.97
CA GLU A 124 16.93 2.03 -4.09
C GLU A 124 17.33 3.18 -3.17
N GLN A 125 17.51 4.37 -3.75
CA GLN A 125 17.81 5.57 -2.99
C GLN A 125 16.72 5.86 -1.95
N HIS A 126 15.44 5.75 -2.35
CA HIS A 126 14.31 5.92 -1.44
C HIS A 126 14.33 4.90 -0.29
N LEU A 127 14.59 3.62 -0.57
CA LEU A 127 14.67 2.58 0.47
C LEU A 127 15.85 2.80 1.42
N ILE A 128 16.99 3.27 0.92
CA ILE A 128 18.14 3.62 1.76
C ILE A 128 17.77 4.74 2.73
N GLU A 129 17.12 5.80 2.25
CA GLU A 129 16.65 6.92 3.08
C GLU A 129 15.64 6.44 4.12
N VAL A 130 14.66 5.63 3.71
CA VAL A 130 13.66 5.05 4.61
C VAL A 130 14.32 4.23 5.72
N LYS A 131 15.25 3.33 5.36
CA LYS A 131 15.99 2.50 6.32
C LYS A 131 16.84 3.33 7.28
N MET A 132 17.46 4.40 6.81
CA MET A 132 18.22 5.32 7.65
C MET A 132 17.33 5.95 8.72
N HIS A 133 16.18 6.50 8.34
CA HIS A 133 15.23 7.11 9.29
C HIS A 133 14.64 6.07 10.26
N LEU A 134 14.32 4.87 9.78
CA LEU A 134 13.82 3.79 10.64
C LEU A 134 14.87 3.34 11.67
N ARG A 135 16.13 3.22 11.29
CA ARG A 135 17.20 2.87 12.24
C ARG A 135 17.36 3.94 13.34
N ALA A 136 17.28 5.22 12.97
CA ALA A 136 17.32 6.29 13.96
C ALA A 136 16.11 6.24 14.91
N LEU A 137 14.91 5.94 14.39
CA LEU A 137 13.73 5.71 15.21
C LEU A 137 13.91 4.49 16.13
N GLU A 138 14.48 3.38 15.65
CA GLU A 138 14.75 2.19 16.47
C GLU A 138 15.64 2.48 17.67
N ASP A 139 16.72 3.23 17.46
CA ASP A 139 17.62 3.63 18.53
C ASP A 139 16.92 4.56 19.53
N LEU A 140 16.09 5.47 19.03
CA LEU A 140 15.34 6.42 19.83
C LEU A 140 14.25 5.75 20.70
N VAL A 141 13.51 4.78 20.16
CA VAL A 141 12.42 4.10 20.91
C VAL A 141 12.93 3.12 21.97
N ARG A 142 14.24 2.84 22.01
CA ARG A 142 14.86 2.07 23.10
C ARG A 142 14.98 2.88 24.39
N ALA A 143 14.97 4.21 24.32
CA ALA A 143 15.00 5.06 25.50
C ALA A 143 13.75 4.86 26.39
N ASP A 144 13.90 5.12 27.69
CA ASP A 144 12.76 5.10 28.64
C ASP A 144 11.83 6.29 28.44
N ARG A 145 12.36 7.41 27.94
CA ARG A 145 11.61 8.62 27.62
C ARG A 145 11.88 9.00 26.18
N ILE A 146 10.81 9.05 25.39
CA ILE A 146 10.87 9.31 23.95
C ILE A 146 10.54 10.76 23.69
N ASP A 147 11.50 11.49 23.11
CA ASP A 147 11.33 12.88 22.73
C ASP A 147 10.46 13.01 21.46
N ALA A 148 9.34 13.72 21.58
CA ALA A 148 8.38 13.88 20.50
C ALA A 148 8.95 14.67 19.30
N ALA A 149 9.82 15.67 19.53
CA ALA A 149 10.41 16.47 18.46
C ALA A 149 11.39 15.64 17.62
N GLN A 150 12.18 14.79 18.27
CA GLN A 150 13.08 13.85 17.58
C GLN A 150 12.30 12.75 16.83
N VAL A 151 11.19 12.24 17.38
CA VAL A 151 10.30 11.33 16.63
C VAL A 151 9.80 12.01 15.36
N LYS A 152 9.29 13.24 15.47
CA LYS A 152 8.76 14.00 14.31
C LYS A 152 9.83 14.26 13.25
N SER A 153 11.05 14.64 13.65
CA SER A 153 12.13 14.93 12.70
C SER A 153 12.53 13.73 11.83
N HIS A 154 12.40 12.50 12.34
CA HIS A 154 12.64 11.29 11.56
C HIS A 154 11.41 10.80 10.77
N LEU A 155 10.20 11.10 11.24
CA LEU A 155 8.96 10.72 10.54
C LEU A 155 8.62 11.63 9.36
N GLU A 156 8.95 12.92 9.40
CA GLU A 156 8.63 13.87 8.32
C GLU A 156 9.24 13.48 6.96
N PRO A 157 10.55 13.15 6.87
CA PRO A 157 11.15 12.72 5.60
C PRO A 157 10.57 11.40 5.10
N LEU A 158 10.26 10.45 6.00
CA LEU A 158 9.55 9.22 5.65
C LEU A 158 8.24 9.57 4.94
N MET A 159 7.35 10.28 5.64
CA MET A 159 6.03 10.64 5.12
C MET A 159 6.09 11.50 3.85
N ALA A 160 7.12 12.33 3.66
CA ALA A 160 7.33 13.09 2.44
C ALA A 160 7.53 12.16 1.23
N GLY A 161 8.37 11.13 1.37
CA GLY A 161 8.55 10.10 0.35
C GLY A 161 7.25 9.36 0.02
N TYR A 162 6.49 8.96 1.05
CA TYR A 162 5.20 8.27 0.87
C TYR A 162 4.14 9.14 0.16
N ARG A 163 4.11 10.46 0.44
CA ARG A 163 3.22 11.41 -0.23
C ARG A 163 3.61 11.62 -1.69
N GLN A 164 4.89 11.75 -2.00
CA GLN A 164 5.36 11.97 -3.37
C GLN A 164 5.17 10.73 -4.26
N ALA A 165 5.24 9.54 -3.68
CA ALA A 165 4.97 8.28 -4.39
C ALA A 165 3.49 8.08 -4.77
N GLY A 166 2.58 8.98 -4.36
CA GLY A 166 1.14 8.85 -4.59
C GLY A 166 0.48 7.75 -3.75
N CYS A 167 1.19 7.23 -2.74
CA CYS A 167 0.71 6.17 -1.86
C CYS A 167 0.14 6.72 -0.54
N GLY A 168 0.32 8.01 -0.28
CA GLY A 168 -0.35 8.67 0.83
C GLY A 168 -1.86 8.63 0.62
N LEU A 169 -2.59 8.14 1.62
CA LEU A 169 -3.98 8.54 1.84
C LEU A 169 -3.97 10.06 1.86
N MET A 170 -4.33 10.69 0.75
CA MET A 170 -4.72 12.10 0.75
C MET A 170 -6.15 12.08 1.30
N PRO A 171 -6.40 12.41 2.58
CA PRO A 171 -7.76 12.58 3.06
C PRO A 171 -8.40 13.67 2.19
N GLY A 172 -9.42 13.29 1.41
CA GLY A 172 -10.18 14.22 0.56
C GLY A 172 -9.69 14.42 -0.88
N ARG A 173 -8.71 13.66 -1.38
CA ARG A 173 -8.42 13.65 -2.83
C ARG A 173 -8.95 12.37 -3.47
N SER A 174 -10.26 12.34 -3.70
CA SER A 174 -10.86 11.39 -4.64
C SER A 174 -10.06 11.45 -5.96
N PRO A 175 -9.84 10.33 -6.66
CA PRO A 175 -9.26 10.33 -7.99
C PRO A 175 -10.25 10.92 -9.02
N GLN A 176 -10.65 12.17 -8.82
CA GLN A 176 -11.47 12.97 -9.73
C GLN A 176 -10.53 13.77 -10.63
N GLY A 177 -10.00 13.05 -11.62
CA GLY A 177 -9.26 13.61 -12.74
C GLY A 177 -9.42 12.81 -14.03
N MET A 178 -10.30 11.81 -14.05
CA MET A 178 -10.80 11.20 -15.27
C MET A 178 -12.17 11.79 -15.54
N GLY A 179 -12.24 12.70 -16.51
CA GLY A 179 -13.50 13.29 -16.95
C GLY A 179 -14.51 12.20 -17.39
N PRO A 180 -15.80 12.56 -17.50
CA PRO A 180 -16.87 11.64 -17.85
C PRO A 180 -16.77 11.25 -19.32
N ARG A 181 -15.87 10.34 -19.65
CA ARG A 181 -16.04 9.49 -20.84
C ARG A 181 -16.80 8.27 -20.37
N GLY A 182 -18.08 8.21 -20.74
CA GLY A 182 -19.04 7.14 -20.45
C GLY A 182 -18.65 5.79 -21.06
N GLY A 183 -17.50 5.24 -20.68
CA GLY A 183 -17.24 3.82 -20.77
C GLY A 183 -17.90 3.17 -19.57
N ALA A 184 -18.78 2.19 -19.83
CA ALA A 184 -19.33 1.33 -18.78
C ALA A 184 -18.21 0.88 -17.84
N PRO A 185 -18.44 0.83 -16.51
CA PRO A 185 -17.45 0.30 -15.58
C PRO A 185 -17.05 -1.09 -16.06
N GLY A 186 -15.81 -1.22 -16.53
CA GLY A 186 -15.31 -2.52 -16.98
C GLY A 186 -15.38 -3.51 -15.81
N MET A 187 -15.45 -4.80 -16.12
CA MET A 187 -15.44 -5.92 -15.14
C MET A 187 -14.53 -5.67 -13.92
N HIS A 188 -13.33 -5.13 -14.16
CA HIS A 188 -12.36 -4.81 -13.11
C HIS A 188 -12.80 -3.75 -12.10
N GLY A 189 -13.58 -2.75 -12.53
CA GLY A 189 -14.11 -1.72 -11.64
C GLY A 189 -15.12 -2.30 -10.64
N MET A 190 -16.08 -3.10 -11.13
CA MET A 190 -17.07 -3.77 -10.28
C MET A 190 -16.43 -4.74 -9.29
N MET A 191 -15.34 -5.39 -9.69
CA MET A 191 -14.59 -6.31 -8.84
C MET A 191 -13.86 -5.60 -7.69
N MET A 192 -13.17 -4.49 -7.99
CA MET A 192 -12.51 -3.66 -6.97
C MET A 192 -13.52 -3.02 -6.02
N GLU A 193 -14.67 -2.59 -6.53
CA GLU A 193 -15.77 -2.06 -5.72
C GLU A 193 -16.30 -3.11 -4.73
N ARG A 194 -16.56 -4.34 -5.19
CA ARG A 194 -16.95 -5.45 -4.31
C ARG A 194 -15.90 -5.75 -3.24
N MET A 195 -14.62 -5.76 -3.59
CA MET A 195 -13.55 -5.97 -2.59
C MET A 195 -13.51 -4.83 -1.56
N LEU A 196 -13.69 -3.59 -2.00
CA LEU A 196 -13.73 -2.43 -1.09
C LEU A 196 -14.93 -2.48 -0.16
N ASP A 197 -16.10 -2.88 -0.66
CA ASP A 197 -17.29 -2.99 0.18
C ASP A 197 -17.15 -4.11 1.22
N ARG A 198 -16.58 -5.26 0.84
CA ARG A 198 -16.23 -6.30 1.85
C ARG A 198 -15.21 -5.82 2.86
N ALA A 199 -14.20 -5.07 2.43
CA ALA A 199 -13.21 -4.51 3.36
C ALA A 199 -13.89 -3.55 4.36
N LYS A 200 -14.85 -2.74 3.93
CA LYS A 200 -15.66 -1.89 4.84
C LYS A 200 -16.48 -2.73 5.82
N GLU A 201 -17.17 -3.76 5.34
CA GLU A 201 -17.94 -4.66 6.22
C GLU A 201 -17.02 -5.33 7.26
N GLN A 202 -15.82 -5.75 6.87
CA GLN A 202 -14.83 -6.31 7.78
C GLN A 202 -14.32 -5.29 8.81
N ASP A 203 -14.11 -4.03 8.39
CA ASP A 203 -13.73 -2.93 9.28
C ASP A 203 -14.86 -2.61 10.29
N GLU A 204 -16.12 -2.61 9.86
CA GLU A 204 -17.29 -2.40 10.72
C GLU A 204 -17.43 -3.53 11.77
N ASP A 205 -17.33 -4.80 11.35
CA ASP A 205 -17.30 -5.97 12.24
C ASP A 205 -16.20 -5.85 13.32
N LEU A 206 -15.01 -5.36 12.92
CA LEU A 206 -13.90 -5.17 13.85
C LEU A 206 -14.12 -4.00 14.80
N GLU A 207 -14.72 -2.91 14.34
CA GLU A 207 -15.07 -1.78 15.19
C GLU A 207 -16.08 -2.19 16.28
N GLU A 208 -17.07 -3.02 15.95
CA GLU A 208 -18.02 -3.56 16.92
C GLU A 208 -17.33 -4.43 17.98
N LEU A 209 -16.45 -5.36 17.57
CA LEU A 209 -15.68 -6.20 18.49
C LEU A 209 -14.75 -5.38 19.40
N LEU A 210 -14.14 -4.31 18.87
CA LEU A 210 -13.31 -3.41 19.67
C LEU A 210 -14.14 -2.60 20.67
N GLN A 211 -15.36 -2.19 20.29
CA GLN A 211 -16.27 -1.51 21.19
C GLN A 211 -16.75 -2.45 22.31
N GLU A 212 -17.06 -3.71 21.99
CA GLU A 212 -17.39 -4.74 22.98
C GLU A 212 -16.21 -4.98 23.94
N LEU A 213 -14.99 -5.09 23.39
CA LEU A 213 -13.76 -5.25 24.16
C LEU A 213 -13.49 -4.08 25.12
N ASP A 214 -13.81 -2.84 24.72
CA ASP A 214 -13.62 -1.68 25.58
C ASP A 214 -14.57 -1.70 26.79
N GLN A 215 -15.84 -2.08 26.55
CA GLN A 215 -16.90 -2.13 27.56
C GLN A 215 -16.83 -3.38 28.45
N ALA A 216 -16.16 -4.45 28.00
CA ALA A 216 -16.10 -5.71 28.73
C ALA A 216 -15.38 -5.60 30.09
N PRO A 217 -15.79 -6.42 31.08
CA PRO A 217 -15.08 -6.50 32.35
C PRO A 217 -13.69 -7.15 32.16
N ALA A 218 -12.75 -6.82 33.05
CA ALA A 218 -11.33 -7.15 32.88
C ALA A 218 -11.04 -8.67 32.74
N ASP A 219 -11.86 -9.50 33.36
CA ASP A 219 -11.80 -10.96 33.27
C ASP A 219 -12.20 -11.51 31.89
N LYS A 220 -13.02 -10.78 31.12
CA LYS A 220 -13.48 -11.17 29.78
C LYS A 220 -12.69 -10.55 28.63
N LYS A 221 -11.88 -9.52 28.90
CA LYS A 221 -11.12 -8.81 27.85
C LYS A 221 -10.17 -9.74 27.10
N LEU A 222 -9.56 -10.71 27.78
CA LEU A 222 -8.65 -11.65 27.12
C LEU A 222 -9.38 -12.54 26.12
N ASP A 223 -10.56 -13.07 26.49
CA ASP A 223 -11.36 -13.92 25.60
C ASP A 223 -11.84 -13.15 24.37
N LEU A 224 -12.27 -11.89 24.56
CA LEU A 224 -12.66 -11.01 23.44
C LEU A 224 -11.48 -10.64 22.54
N VAL A 225 -10.28 -10.43 23.10
CA VAL A 225 -9.06 -10.23 22.30
C VAL A 225 -8.78 -11.46 21.46
N VAL A 226 -8.85 -12.66 22.04
CA VAL A 226 -8.64 -13.92 21.31
C VAL A 226 -9.67 -14.07 20.18
N GLU A 227 -10.94 -13.76 20.45
CA GLU A 227 -12.00 -13.79 19.44
C GLU A 227 -11.76 -12.77 18.31
N THR A 228 -11.37 -11.55 18.65
CA THR A 228 -11.02 -10.50 17.68
C THR A 228 -9.87 -10.95 16.78
N VAL A 229 -8.79 -11.49 17.36
CA VAL A 229 -7.64 -12.02 16.58
C VAL A 229 -8.08 -13.17 15.67
N ARG A 230 -8.94 -14.08 16.16
CA ARG A 230 -9.47 -15.19 15.37
C ARG A 230 -10.28 -14.69 14.18
N ARG A 231 -11.17 -13.70 14.40
CA ARG A 231 -11.98 -13.06 13.36
C ARG A 231 -11.10 -12.42 12.29
N MET A 232 -10.09 -11.65 12.70
CA MET A 232 -9.12 -11.03 11.79
C MET A 232 -8.35 -12.06 10.95
N ALA A 233 -7.91 -13.16 11.57
CA ALA A 233 -7.20 -14.22 10.86
C ALA A 233 -8.10 -14.91 9.81
N GLN A 234 -9.36 -15.17 10.17
CA GLN A 234 -10.35 -15.73 9.26
C GLN A 234 -10.66 -14.78 8.09
N GLN A 235 -10.89 -13.49 8.36
CA GLN A 235 -11.15 -12.47 7.35
C GLN A 235 -10.02 -12.38 6.30
N ARG A 236 -8.76 -12.48 6.74
CA ARG A 236 -7.62 -12.49 5.81
C ARG A 236 -7.55 -13.76 4.97
N ALA A 237 -7.82 -14.91 5.55
CA ALA A 237 -7.86 -16.17 4.82
C ALA A 237 -8.92 -16.13 3.72
N GLU A 238 -10.14 -15.67 4.06
CA GLU A 238 -11.25 -15.51 3.12
C GLU A 238 -10.93 -14.49 2.02
N MET A 239 -10.33 -13.34 2.37
CA MET A 239 -9.93 -12.32 1.38
C MET A 239 -8.84 -12.84 0.44
N THR A 240 -7.89 -13.63 0.94
CA THR A 240 -6.80 -14.19 0.13
C THR A 240 -7.34 -15.24 -0.83
N GLU A 241 -8.19 -16.16 -0.34
CA GLU A 241 -8.84 -17.17 -1.15
C GLU A 241 -9.76 -16.54 -2.22
N GLU A 242 -10.52 -15.50 -1.86
CA GLU A 242 -11.32 -14.76 -2.82
C GLU A 242 -10.44 -14.10 -3.88
N MET A 243 -9.34 -13.45 -3.49
CA MET A 243 -8.42 -12.80 -4.43
C MET A 243 -7.79 -13.80 -5.40
N GLU A 244 -7.40 -14.98 -4.93
CA GLU A 244 -6.86 -16.07 -5.76
C GLU A 244 -7.91 -16.59 -6.74
N ARG A 245 -9.13 -16.90 -6.27
CA ARG A 245 -10.23 -17.37 -7.13
C ARG A 245 -10.58 -16.35 -8.22
N ASN A 246 -10.61 -15.09 -7.83
CA ASN A 246 -10.84 -13.95 -8.70
C ASN A 246 -9.73 -13.78 -9.75
N HIS A 247 -8.47 -14.00 -9.36
CA HIS A 247 -7.33 -13.98 -10.27
C HIS A 247 -7.40 -15.13 -11.29
N GLU A 248 -7.74 -16.34 -10.84
CA GLU A 248 -7.94 -17.50 -11.71
C GLU A 248 -9.08 -17.30 -12.72
N GLU A 249 -10.22 -16.77 -12.27
CA GLU A 249 -11.35 -16.46 -13.14
C GLU A 249 -10.95 -15.43 -14.22
N MET A 250 -10.19 -14.41 -13.83
CA MET A 250 -9.66 -13.42 -14.77
C MET A 250 -8.71 -14.05 -15.79
N MET A 251 -7.82 -14.95 -15.35
CA MET A 251 -6.90 -15.67 -16.24
C MET A 251 -7.65 -16.60 -17.21
N ARG A 252 -8.79 -17.17 -16.78
CA ARG A 252 -9.64 -18.02 -17.61
C ARG A 252 -10.43 -17.23 -18.66
N MET A 253 -10.77 -15.97 -18.39
CA MET A 253 -11.50 -15.09 -19.32
C MET A 253 -10.61 -14.38 -20.33
N LEU A 254 -9.29 -14.30 -20.06
CA LEU A 254 -8.35 -13.79 -21.06
C LEU A 254 -8.36 -14.77 -22.25
N PRO A 255 -8.72 -14.32 -23.47
CA PRO A 255 -8.64 -15.18 -24.63
C PRO A 255 -7.22 -15.70 -24.72
N SER A 256 -7.06 -17.03 -24.79
CA SER A 256 -5.78 -17.68 -25.06
C SER A 256 -5.14 -16.92 -26.22
N ALA A 257 -3.99 -16.29 -25.95
CA ALA A 257 -3.35 -15.40 -26.90
C ALA A 257 -3.32 -16.11 -28.27
N PRO A 258 -3.80 -15.46 -29.35
CA PRO A 258 -3.68 -16.05 -30.67
C PRO A 258 -2.20 -16.42 -30.84
N PRO A 259 -1.88 -17.61 -31.39
CA PRO A 259 -0.51 -18.03 -31.57
C PRO A 259 0.21 -16.88 -32.25
N SER A 260 1.11 -16.23 -31.51
CA SER A 260 1.94 -15.16 -32.04
C SER A 260 2.53 -15.72 -33.31
N MET A 261 2.20 -15.12 -34.45
CA MET A 261 2.83 -15.45 -35.72
C MET A 261 4.31 -15.35 -35.44
N GLN A 262 4.91 -16.52 -35.31
CA GLN A 262 6.32 -16.74 -35.14
C GLN A 262 6.89 -16.06 -36.38
N GLY A 263 7.44 -14.87 -36.17
CA GLY A 263 8.05 -14.08 -37.24
C GLY A 263 9.02 -15.04 -37.88
N SER A 264 8.71 -15.39 -39.13
CA SER A 264 9.61 -16.12 -39.99
C SER A 264 10.95 -15.42 -39.88
N ASP A 265 11.93 -16.18 -39.40
CA ASP A 265 13.34 -15.89 -39.48
C ASP A 265 13.67 -15.65 -40.97
N ASP A 266 13.47 -14.42 -41.44
CA ASP A 266 14.12 -13.97 -42.66
C ASP A 266 15.57 -13.67 -42.27
N GLU A 267 16.36 -14.73 -42.42
CA GLU A 267 17.82 -14.74 -42.53
C GLU A 267 18.25 -13.68 -43.57
N GLU A 268 18.46 -12.44 -43.17
CA GLU A 268 19.31 -11.53 -43.95
C GLU A 268 20.77 -11.87 -43.68
N ASP A 269 21.21 -12.88 -44.42
CA ASP A 269 22.58 -13.10 -44.87
C ASP A 269 23.15 -11.78 -45.43
N SER A 270 23.93 -11.08 -44.60
CA SER A 270 24.81 -10.02 -45.08
C SER A 270 26.25 -10.49 -44.89
N GLY A 271 26.65 -11.44 -45.73
CA GLY A 271 28.04 -11.63 -46.12
C GLY A 271 28.64 -10.31 -46.57
N GLY A 272 29.60 -9.81 -45.79
CA GLY A 272 30.52 -8.75 -46.15
C GLY A 272 31.93 -9.29 -46.05
N GLU A 273 32.39 -9.89 -47.15
CA GLU A 273 33.79 -10.16 -47.51
C GLU A 273 34.64 -8.88 -47.26
N GLU A 274 35.74 -9.01 -46.51
CA GLU A 274 37.13 -9.04 -47.00
C GLU A 274 37.56 -7.78 -47.77
N ASP A 275 38.63 -7.15 -47.28
CA ASP A 275 39.73 -6.46 -48.01
C ASP A 275 40.65 -5.86 -46.92
N GLU A 276 41.76 -6.54 -46.57
CA GLU A 276 43.13 -6.40 -47.13
C GLU A 276 43.88 -5.12 -46.68
N ASP A 277 45.12 -5.38 -46.20
CA ASP A 277 46.26 -4.50 -45.82
C ASP A 277 46.41 -3.95 -44.39
#